data_AF-A0A1F3SI78-F1
#
_entry.id   AF-A0A1F3SI78-F1
#
_cell.length_a   1.000
_cell.length_b   1.000
_cell.length_c   1.000
_cell.angle_alpha   90.00
_cell.angle_beta   90.00
_cell.angle_gamma   90.00
#
_symmetry.space_group_name_H-M   'P 1'
#
loop_
_entity.id
_entity.type
_entity.pdbx_description
1 polymer ?
#
loop_
_entity_poly.entity_id
_entity_poly.type
_entity_poly.pdbx_seq_one_letter_code
_entity_poly.pdbx_strand_id
1 'polypeptide(L)'
;MKIGPFTTVLTLLISLASASGAMVEEMAFINGKTIPLFVDQAAGLIIDRYCHKTRGKFDCQAVKALEKASLRDVIIDGGANPGAVVCLKLGGQVVLSVDVKKNETSYCQFKDGSLVANGSITFHARKNDKE
;
A
#
# COMPACT_ATOMS: atom_id res chain seq x y z
N MET A 1 31.40 -2.52 -65.00
CA MET A 1 30.38 -3.37 -64.34
C MET A 1 31.08 -4.32 -63.39
N LYS A 2 31.05 -4.04 -62.09
CA LYS A 2 31.40 -4.95 -60.97
C LYS A 2 30.85 -4.27 -59.71
N ILE A 3 29.76 -4.81 -59.18
CA ILE A 3 29.11 -4.35 -57.96
C ILE A 3 29.26 -5.50 -56.95
N GLY A 4 29.81 -5.19 -55.80
CA GLY A 4 29.53 -5.82 -54.53
C GLY A 4 29.70 -4.74 -53.46
N PRO A 5 29.58 -5.04 -52.16
CA PRO A 5 28.96 -6.19 -51.47
C PRO A 5 27.90 -5.74 -50.43
N PHE A 6 27.59 -6.60 -49.46
CA PHE A 6 26.92 -6.38 -48.15
C PHE A 6 25.41 -6.73 -48.06
N THR A 7 25.06 -7.92 -47.56
CA THR A 7 24.66 -8.25 -46.17
C THR A 7 23.59 -7.35 -45.57
N THR A 8 22.42 -7.92 -45.28
CA THR A 8 21.52 -7.40 -44.24
C THR A 8 20.94 -8.58 -43.46
N VAL A 9 21.57 -8.86 -42.32
CA VAL A 9 21.07 -9.76 -41.28
C VAL A 9 19.94 -9.04 -40.57
N LEU A 10 18.73 -9.58 -40.64
CA LEU A 10 17.55 -9.06 -39.95
C LEU A 10 17.59 -9.53 -38.48
N THR A 11 18.18 -8.73 -37.61
CA THR A 11 18.22 -9.00 -36.16
C THR A 11 16.86 -8.63 -35.56
N LEU A 12 16.07 -9.63 -35.20
CA LEU A 12 14.82 -9.48 -34.45
C LEU A 12 15.16 -9.08 -33.01
N LEU A 13 15.11 -7.78 -32.70
CA LEU A 13 15.23 -7.27 -31.34
C LEU A 13 13.96 -7.60 -30.55
N ILE A 14 14.00 -8.70 -29.79
CA ILE A 14 13.00 -9.01 -28.76
C ILE A 14 13.15 -7.95 -27.67
N SER A 15 12.22 -7.01 -27.62
CA SER A 15 12.17 -5.96 -26.60
C SER A 15 11.93 -6.61 -25.23
N LEU A 16 12.90 -6.50 -24.31
CA LEU A 16 12.69 -6.85 -22.91
C LEU A 16 11.66 -5.89 -22.32
N ALA A 17 10.47 -6.40 -22.01
CA ALA A 17 9.51 -5.70 -21.17
C ALA A 17 10.15 -5.50 -19.78
N SER A 18 10.51 -4.27 -19.46
CA SER A 18 11.00 -3.92 -18.13
C SER A 18 9.82 -4.02 -17.16
N ALA A 19 9.85 -5.01 -16.26
CA ALA A 19 8.95 -5.06 -15.12
C ALA A 19 9.39 -4.01 -14.09
N SER A 20 9.09 -2.74 -14.35
CA SER A 20 9.16 -1.71 -13.34
C SER A 20 8.02 -1.95 -12.35
N GLY A 21 8.35 -2.25 -11.08
CA GLY A 21 7.36 -2.27 -10.01
C GLY A 21 6.69 -0.90 -9.95
N ALA A 22 5.49 -0.80 -10.52
CA ALA A 22 4.78 0.46 -10.64
C ALA A 22 4.27 0.86 -9.25
N MET A 23 4.84 1.93 -8.69
CA MET A 23 4.22 2.63 -7.58
C MET A 23 2.99 3.34 -8.14
N VAL A 24 1.81 2.79 -7.85
CA VAL A 24 0.53 3.38 -8.27
C VAL A 24 0.11 4.39 -7.20
N GLU A 25 -0.12 5.64 -7.61
CA GLU A 25 -0.79 6.62 -6.76
C GLU A 25 -2.29 6.30 -6.77
N GLU A 26 -2.80 5.74 -5.68
CA GLU A 26 -4.24 5.56 -5.47
C GLU A 26 -4.82 6.74 -4.67
N MET A 27 -6.14 6.91 -4.73
CA MET A 27 -6.85 7.96 -4.01
C MET A 27 -7.92 7.34 -3.11
N ALA A 28 -7.90 7.67 -1.82
CA ALA A 28 -9.01 7.40 -0.92
C ALA A 28 -9.95 8.61 -0.86
N PHE A 29 -11.26 8.37 -0.84
CA PHE A 29 -12.27 9.39 -0.61
C PHE A 29 -12.92 9.19 0.76
N ILE A 30 -12.51 9.99 1.73
CA ILE A 30 -12.89 9.84 3.14
C ILE A 30 -13.42 11.18 3.65
N ASN A 31 -14.65 11.20 4.17
CA ASN A 31 -15.28 12.39 4.76
C ASN A 31 -15.23 13.64 3.84
N GLY A 32 -15.51 13.46 2.54
CA GLY A 32 -15.50 14.55 1.56
C GLY A 32 -14.10 15.00 1.13
N LYS A 33 -13.03 14.32 1.57
CA LYS A 33 -11.64 14.64 1.21
C LYS A 33 -11.04 13.54 0.35
N THR A 34 -10.30 13.95 -0.66
CA THR A 34 -9.45 13.06 -1.46
C THR A 34 -8.07 13.00 -0.83
N ILE A 35 -7.59 11.79 -0.55
CA ILE A 35 -6.32 11.54 0.15
C ILE A 35 -5.44 10.70 -0.77
N PRO A 36 -4.29 11.24 -1.23
CA PRO A 36 -3.36 10.48 -2.05
C PRO A 36 -2.69 9.39 -1.21
N LEU A 37 -2.59 8.20 -1.77
CA LEU A 37 -2.00 7.03 -1.15
C LEU A 37 -0.68 6.67 -1.82
N PHE A 38 0.28 6.28 -0.99
CA PHE A 38 1.46 5.53 -1.40
C PHE A 38 1.15 4.04 -1.32
N VAL A 39 1.39 3.31 -2.42
CA VAL A 39 1.15 1.87 -2.53
C VAL A 39 2.47 1.15 -2.84
N ASP A 40 2.86 0.26 -1.94
CA ASP A 40 3.93 -0.72 -2.15
C ASP A 40 3.35 -2.13 -1.93
N GLN A 41 3.02 -2.79 -3.05
CA GLN A 41 2.42 -4.12 -3.04
C GLN A 41 3.37 -5.19 -2.48
N ALA A 42 4.69 -5.04 -2.72
CA ALA A 42 5.67 -6.01 -2.25
C ALA A 42 5.83 -5.94 -0.72
N ALA A 43 5.72 -4.74 -0.16
CA ALA A 43 5.73 -4.52 1.28
C ALA A 43 4.35 -4.73 1.95
N GLY A 44 3.29 -4.98 1.17
CA GLY A 44 1.92 -5.05 1.71
C GLY A 44 1.43 -3.71 2.28
N LEU A 45 1.93 -2.59 1.76
CA LEU A 45 1.76 -1.26 2.34
C LEU A 45 0.88 -0.36 1.45
N ILE A 46 -0.21 0.15 2.03
CA ILE A 46 -1.04 1.21 1.47
C ILE A 46 -1.22 2.26 2.57
N ILE A 47 -0.67 3.44 2.38
CA ILE A 47 -0.55 4.46 3.42
C ILE A 47 -0.73 5.86 2.84
N ASP A 48 -1.15 6.82 3.66
CA ASP A 48 -1.17 8.24 3.31
C ASP A 48 0.18 8.66 2.71
N ARG A 49 0.13 9.21 1.50
CA ARG A 49 1.32 9.67 0.79
C ARG A 49 2.12 10.70 1.60
N TYR A 50 1.47 11.50 2.43
CA TYR A 50 2.14 12.53 3.22
C TYR A 50 2.91 11.98 4.43
N CYS A 51 2.74 10.69 4.77
CA CYS A 51 3.65 9.99 5.66
C CYS A 51 5.05 9.83 5.06
N HIS A 52 5.14 9.71 3.73
CA HIS A 52 6.39 9.53 3.01
C HIS A 52 7.10 10.88 2.83
N LYS A 53 8.18 11.09 3.59
CA LYS A 53 9.07 12.26 3.44
C LYS A 53 10.09 12.01 2.33
N THR A 54 10.90 13.03 2.03
CA THR A 54 12.00 12.92 1.06
C THR A 54 12.96 11.77 1.43
N ARG A 55 13.33 10.97 0.42
CA ARG A 55 14.28 9.84 0.49
C ARG A 55 13.80 8.59 1.25
N GLY A 56 12.54 8.17 1.10
CA GLY A 56 12.09 6.85 1.61
C GLY A 56 11.87 6.79 3.13
N LYS A 57 11.99 7.92 3.83
CA LYS A 57 11.73 7.98 5.26
C LYS A 57 10.25 8.25 5.50
N PHE A 58 9.63 7.41 6.31
CA PHE A 58 8.29 7.66 6.80
C PHE A 58 8.36 8.24 8.21
N ASP A 59 7.60 9.30 8.49
CA ASP A 59 7.47 9.86 9.83
C ASP A 59 6.04 10.33 10.07
N CYS A 60 5.21 9.38 10.51
CA CYS A 60 3.83 9.60 10.94
C CYS A 60 3.40 8.51 11.93
N GLN A 61 2.29 8.71 12.63
CA GLN A 61 1.73 7.73 13.55
C GLN A 61 1.33 6.44 12.84
N ALA A 62 0.84 6.50 11.59
CA ALA A 62 0.46 5.31 10.85
C ALA A 62 1.63 4.31 10.66
N VAL A 63 2.84 4.78 10.37
CA VAL A 63 4.02 3.88 10.28
C VAL A 63 4.44 3.35 11.64
N LYS A 64 4.49 4.22 12.67
CA LYS A 64 4.80 3.81 14.05
C LYS A 64 3.80 2.78 14.59
N ALA A 65 2.56 2.82 14.09
CA ALA A 65 1.52 1.88 14.43
C ALA A 65 1.75 0.51 13.78
N LEU A 66 2.26 0.45 12.54
CA LEU A 66 2.60 -0.82 11.87
C LEU A 66 3.70 -1.59 12.60
N GLU A 67 4.70 -0.90 13.15
CA GLU A 67 5.76 -1.50 13.97
C GLU A 67 5.23 -2.16 15.25
N LYS A 68 4.10 -1.67 15.76
CA LYS A 68 3.45 -2.16 17.00
C LYS A 68 2.26 -3.08 16.73
N ALA A 69 1.87 -3.24 15.47
CA ALA A 69 0.70 -4.02 15.11
C ALA A 69 0.93 -5.49 15.48
N SER A 70 -0.09 -6.13 16.04
CA SER A 70 -0.05 -7.53 16.45
C SER A 70 -1.47 -8.08 16.48
N LEU A 71 -1.65 -9.32 16.04
CA LEU A 71 -2.91 -10.07 16.19
C LEU A 71 -2.94 -10.86 17.50
N ARG A 72 -1.87 -10.85 18.31
CA ARG A 72 -1.88 -11.45 19.65
C ARG A 72 -2.88 -10.71 20.53
N ASP A 73 -3.65 -11.50 21.28
CA ASP A 73 -4.71 -11.04 22.17
C ASP A 73 -5.79 -10.21 21.45
N VAL A 74 -6.01 -10.47 20.16
CA VAL A 74 -7.10 -9.89 19.38
C VAL A 74 -8.17 -10.96 19.19
N ILE A 75 -9.36 -10.70 19.71
CA ILE A 75 -10.54 -11.53 19.49
C ILE A 75 -11.16 -11.11 18.16
N ILE A 76 -11.11 -12.00 17.18
CA ILE A 76 -11.78 -11.83 15.89
C ILE A 76 -13.04 -12.67 15.90
N ASP A 77 -14.19 -12.00 15.92
CA ASP A 77 -15.51 -12.65 15.89
C ASP A 77 -16.34 -12.14 14.71
N GLY A 78 -17.32 -12.94 14.26
CA GLY A 78 -18.33 -12.54 13.28
C GLY A 78 -17.80 -12.08 11.91
N GLY A 79 -16.58 -12.48 11.53
CA GLY A 79 -15.95 -12.03 10.28
C GLY A 79 -15.39 -10.60 10.32
N ALA A 80 -15.15 -10.05 11.51
CA ALA A 80 -14.53 -8.74 11.67
C ALA A 80 -13.18 -8.65 10.93
N ASN A 81 -12.93 -7.51 10.27
CA ASN A 81 -11.65 -7.22 9.63
C ASN A 81 -10.55 -7.15 10.72
N PRO A 82 -9.53 -8.04 10.73
CA PRO A 82 -8.54 -8.07 11.80
C PRO A 82 -7.77 -6.78 11.95
N GLY A 83 -7.40 -6.15 10.83
CA GLY A 83 -6.71 -4.86 10.85
C GLY A 83 -7.58 -3.72 11.38
N ALA A 84 -8.91 -3.82 11.28
CA ALA A 84 -9.82 -2.86 11.89
C ALA A 84 -9.87 -3.02 13.41
N VAL A 85 -9.88 -4.25 13.91
CA VAL A 85 -9.82 -4.50 15.37
C VAL A 85 -8.47 -4.03 15.94
N VAL A 86 -7.36 -4.34 15.25
CA VAL A 86 -6.02 -3.87 15.63
C VAL A 86 -5.93 -2.34 15.57
N CYS A 87 -6.54 -1.69 14.58
CA CYS A 87 -6.57 -0.23 14.48
C CYS A 87 -7.10 0.43 15.76
N LEU A 88 -8.21 -0.08 16.29
CA LEU A 88 -8.80 0.44 17.54
C LEU A 88 -7.86 0.23 18.72
N LYS A 89 -7.20 -0.93 18.82
CA LYS A 89 -6.20 -1.23 19.86
C LYS A 89 -4.98 -0.30 19.78
N LEU A 90 -4.60 0.13 18.58
CA LEU A 90 -3.51 1.09 18.33
C LEU A 90 -3.93 2.55 18.57
N GLY A 91 -5.16 2.79 19.02
CA GLY A 91 -5.70 4.13 19.31
C GLY A 91 -6.09 4.92 18.06
N GLY A 92 -6.22 4.25 16.91
CA GLY A 92 -6.74 4.82 15.67
C GLY A 92 -8.26 4.71 15.57
N GLN A 93 -8.81 5.36 14.55
CA GLN A 93 -10.22 5.29 14.18
C GLN A 93 -10.37 4.59 12.83
N VAL A 94 -11.32 3.66 12.73
CA VAL A 94 -11.65 3.03 11.44
C VAL A 94 -12.50 3.98 10.61
N VAL A 95 -12.08 4.23 9.37
CA VAL A 95 -12.80 5.04 8.38
C VAL A 95 -12.93 4.26 7.07
N LEU A 96 -13.98 4.55 6.30
CA LEU A 96 -14.25 3.88 5.03
C LEU A 96 -14.03 4.84 3.85
N SER A 97 -13.39 4.34 2.80
CA SER A 97 -13.41 4.95 1.47
C SER A 97 -14.32 4.12 0.58
N VAL A 98 -15.13 4.79 -0.22
CA VAL A 98 -15.98 4.16 -1.25
C VAL A 98 -15.53 4.68 -2.60
N ASP A 99 -15.17 3.77 -3.51
CA ASP A 99 -14.78 4.14 -4.87
C ASP A 99 -16.00 4.33 -5.79
N VAL A 100 -15.75 4.76 -7.03
CA VAL A 100 -16.81 4.98 -8.04
C VAL A 100 -17.58 3.70 -8.43
N LYS A 101 -16.99 2.52 -8.17
CA LYS A 101 -17.60 1.21 -8.40
C LYS A 101 -18.32 0.68 -7.16
N LYS A 102 -18.42 1.48 -6.09
CA LYS A 102 -18.97 1.11 -4.77
C LYS A 102 -18.17 0.03 -4.05
N ASN A 103 -16.88 -0.12 -4.36
CA ASN A 103 -16.00 -0.93 -3.53
C ASN A 103 -15.67 -0.15 -2.26
N GLU A 104 -15.69 -0.84 -1.13
CA GLU A 104 -15.35 -0.27 0.17
C GLU A 104 -13.96 -0.74 0.60
N THR A 105 -13.11 0.21 0.96
CA THR A 105 -11.82 -0.06 1.59
C THR A 105 -11.79 0.61 2.95
N SER A 106 -11.43 -0.13 3.99
CA SER A 106 -11.28 0.41 5.34
C SER A 106 -9.84 0.83 5.62
N TYR A 107 -9.71 1.98 6.27
CA TYR A 107 -8.44 2.55 6.71
C TYR A 107 -8.46 2.81 8.21
N CYS A 108 -7.28 2.83 8.80
CA CYS A 108 -7.04 3.33 10.15
C CYS A 108 -6.52 4.76 10.08
N GLN A 109 -7.27 5.70 10.65
CA GLN A 109 -6.89 7.11 10.78
C GLN A 109 -6.34 7.38 12.19
N PHE A 110 -5.20 8.07 12.26
CA PHE A 110 -4.55 8.44 13.52
C PHE A 110 -4.73 9.93 13.84
N LYS A 111 -4.38 10.32 15.07
CA LYS A 111 -4.58 11.69 15.59
C LYS A 111 -3.79 12.75 14.84
N ASP A 112 -2.65 12.38 14.26
CA ASP A 112 -1.85 13.27 13.40
C ASP A 112 -2.42 13.40 11.97
N GLY A 113 -3.57 12.77 11.69
CA GLY A 113 -4.23 12.77 10.40
C GLY A 113 -3.75 11.68 9.44
N SER A 114 -2.66 10.98 9.77
CA SER A 114 -2.12 9.92 8.92
C SER A 114 -3.07 8.73 8.80
N LEU A 115 -3.04 8.07 7.64
CA LEU A 115 -3.89 6.93 7.31
C LEU A 115 -3.07 5.74 6.83
N VAL A 116 -3.55 4.53 7.12
CA VAL A 116 -3.03 3.28 6.57
C VAL A 116 -4.18 2.29 6.35
N ALA A 117 -4.14 1.52 5.27
CA ALA A 117 -5.18 0.51 5.02
C ALA A 117 -5.18 -0.55 6.13
N ASN A 118 -6.37 -1.00 6.56
CA ASN A 118 -6.46 -2.10 7.54
C ASN A 118 -5.89 -3.42 6.98
N GLY A 119 -5.88 -3.59 5.66
CA GLY A 119 -5.16 -4.69 5.00
C GLY A 119 -3.67 -4.68 5.31
N SER A 120 -3.03 -3.51 5.26
CA SER A 120 -1.62 -3.34 5.64
C SER A 120 -1.40 -3.61 7.12
N ILE A 121 -2.27 -3.12 8.01
CA ILE A 121 -2.18 -3.46 9.44
C ILE A 121 -2.22 -4.98 9.64
N THR A 122 -3.13 -5.68 8.96
CA THR A 122 -3.24 -7.15 9.06
C THR A 122 -1.96 -7.84 8.57
N PHE A 123 -1.41 -7.38 7.45
CA PHE A 123 -0.17 -7.92 6.88
C PHE A 123 1.00 -7.75 7.86
N HIS A 124 1.22 -6.54 8.37
CA HIS A 124 2.32 -6.25 9.29
C HIS A 124 2.14 -6.90 10.66
N ALA A 125 0.92 -6.95 11.21
CA ALA A 125 0.65 -7.64 12.45
C ALA A 125 1.01 -9.14 12.38
N ARG A 126 0.61 -9.82 11.28
CA ARG A 126 0.99 -11.22 11.04
C ARG A 126 2.48 -11.42 10.88
N LYS A 127 3.18 -10.44 10.32
CA LYS A 127 4.64 -10.48 10.20
C LYS A 127 5.30 -10.35 11.57
N ASN A 128 4.93 -9.32 12.34
CA ASN A 128 5.47 -9.07 13.67
C ASN A 128 5.21 -10.23 14.64
N ASP A 129 4.08 -10.93 14.51
CA ASP A 129 3.76 -12.08 15.38
C ASP A 129 4.57 -13.34 15.10
N LYS A 130 5.23 -13.42 13.93
CA LYS A 130 6.11 -14.54 13.53
C LYS A 130 7.57 -14.34 13.94
N GLU A 131 7.93 -13.10 14.28
CA GLU A 131 9.24 -12.74 14.84
C GLU A 131 9.27 -13.04 16.35
#